data_AF-A0ABF7Q600-F1
#
_entry.id   AF-A0ABF7Q600-F1
#
_cell.length_a   1.000
_cell.length_b   1.000
_cell.length_c   1.000
_cell.angle_alpha   90.00
_cell.angle_beta   90.00
_cell.angle_gamma   90.00
#
_symmetry.space_group_name_H-M   'P 1'
#
loop_
_entity.id
_entity.type
_entity.pdbx_description
1 polymer ?
#
loop_
_entity_poly.entity_id
_entity_poly.type
_entity_poly.pdbx_seq_one_letter_code
_entity_poly.pdbx_strand_id
1 'polypeptide(L)'
;MRSIAAGYATGHVDCWDAAFDVAERELGGERAPLVVAHVAALVRRIRRHRDLVCLPSSCNRLSADERSILTVIVGGQDDAQLQQAGAHLGLDWRGMSAVAMAIRSAANADPVVTLSAGE
;
A
#
# COMPACT_ATOMS: atom_id res chain seq x y z
N MET A 1 -1.09 -3.15 5.15
CA MET A 1 -1.71 -1.80 5.07
C MET A 1 -2.11 -1.26 6.45
N ARG A 2 -2.94 -1.97 7.24
CA ARG A 2 -3.36 -1.49 8.57
C ARG A 2 -2.21 -1.19 9.51
N SER A 3 -1.21 -2.08 9.59
CA SER A 3 -0.03 -1.88 10.42
C SER A 3 0.78 -0.65 9.98
N ILE A 4 0.85 -0.38 8.66
CA ILE A 4 1.48 0.85 8.13
C ILE A 4 0.69 2.10 8.56
N ALA A 5 -0.65 2.09 8.43
CA ALA A 5 -1.49 3.19 8.85
C ALA A 5 -1.40 3.44 10.37
N ALA A 6 -1.37 2.38 11.16
CA ALA A 6 -1.15 2.44 12.60
C ALA A 6 0.23 3.00 12.94
N GLY A 7 1.29 2.57 12.25
CA GLY A 7 2.65 3.11 12.44
C GLY A 7 2.73 4.61 12.19
N TYR A 8 2.00 5.13 11.20
CA TYR A 8 1.89 6.58 11.00
C TYR A 8 1.03 7.30 12.05
N ALA A 9 0.04 6.64 12.63
CA ALA A 9 -0.85 7.21 13.63
C ALA A 9 -0.23 7.23 15.03
N THR A 10 0.57 6.21 15.38
CA THR A 10 1.09 6.00 16.73
C THR A 10 2.60 6.25 16.85
N GLY A 11 3.34 6.18 15.74
CA GLY A 11 4.81 6.27 15.75
C GLY A 11 5.51 5.01 16.26
N HIS A 12 4.79 3.93 16.57
CA HIS A 12 5.40 2.69 17.08
C HIS A 12 6.07 1.89 15.96
N VAL A 13 7.33 1.50 16.18
CA VAL A 13 8.13 0.72 15.23
C VAL A 13 7.54 -0.68 15.00
N ASP A 14 6.99 -1.32 16.03
CA ASP A 14 6.37 -2.66 15.94
C ASP A 14 5.26 -2.76 14.87
N CYS A 15 4.60 -1.63 14.58
CA CYS A 15 3.58 -1.57 13.53
C CYS A 15 4.18 -1.71 12.12
N TRP A 16 5.42 -1.23 11.94
CA TRP A 16 6.17 -1.39 10.70
C TRP A 16 6.69 -2.81 10.56
N ASP A 17 7.28 -3.37 11.63
CA ASP A 17 7.74 -4.76 11.65
C ASP A 17 6.58 -5.72 11.33
N ALA A 18 5.41 -5.53 11.95
CA ALA A 18 4.22 -6.30 11.63
C ALA A 18 3.75 -6.16 10.17
N ALA A 19 4.04 -5.03 9.51
CA ALA A 19 3.74 -4.86 8.08
C ALA A 19 4.72 -5.67 7.20
N PHE A 20 6.01 -5.63 7.53
CA PHE A 20 7.05 -6.41 6.85
C PHE A 20 6.82 -7.90 7.04
N ASP A 21 6.62 -8.36 8.27
CA ASP A 21 6.29 -9.73 8.63
C ASP A 21 5.16 -10.32 7.78
N VAL A 22 4.07 -9.56 7.60
CA VAL A 22 2.94 -9.99 6.75
C VAL A 22 3.37 -10.02 5.29
N ALA A 23 4.03 -8.98 4.79
CA ALA A 23 4.44 -8.92 3.39
C ALA A 23 5.46 -10.02 3.04
N GLU A 24 6.41 -10.32 3.92
CA GLU A 24 7.43 -11.35 3.73
C GLU A 24 6.82 -12.75 3.73
N ARG A 25 5.85 -13.03 4.60
CA ARG A 25 5.11 -14.30 4.60
C ARG A 25 4.35 -14.53 3.29
N GLU A 26 3.75 -13.49 2.73
CA GLU A 26 2.88 -13.62 1.54
C GLU A 26 3.66 -13.48 0.21
N LEU A 27 4.72 -12.68 0.18
CA LEU A 27 5.43 -12.30 -1.05
C LEU A 27 6.91 -12.73 -1.07
N GLY A 28 7.49 -13.12 0.06
CA GLY A 28 8.92 -13.39 0.19
C GLY A 28 9.76 -12.12 0.40
N GLY A 29 10.97 -12.31 0.93
CA GLY A 29 11.84 -11.25 1.45
C GLY A 29 12.27 -10.18 0.44
N GLU A 30 12.33 -10.50 -0.86
CA GLU A 30 12.80 -9.54 -1.87
C GLU A 30 11.70 -8.60 -2.36
N ARG A 31 10.47 -9.11 -2.47
CA ARG A 31 9.31 -8.34 -2.95
C ARG A 31 8.64 -7.55 -1.83
N ALA A 32 8.69 -8.08 -0.61
CA ALA A 32 8.03 -7.49 0.54
C ALA A 32 8.42 -6.02 0.80
N PRO A 33 9.72 -5.63 0.81
CA PRO A 33 10.11 -4.25 1.07
C PRO A 33 9.57 -3.27 0.02
N LEU A 34 9.55 -3.66 -1.26
CA LEU A 34 9.04 -2.83 -2.34
C LEU A 34 7.54 -2.57 -2.16
N VAL A 35 6.76 -3.62 -1.86
CA VAL A 35 5.32 -3.48 -1.62
C VAL A 35 5.04 -2.63 -0.38
N VAL A 36 5.75 -2.87 0.73
CA VAL A 36 5.61 -2.06 1.95
C VAL A 36 5.94 -0.59 1.68
N ALA A 37 7.03 -0.30 0.95
CA ALA A 37 7.43 1.06 0.60
C ALA A 37 6.36 1.78 -0.24
N HIS A 38 5.81 1.13 -1.28
CA HIS A 38 4.79 1.74 -2.12
C HIS A 38 3.47 1.98 -1.36
N VAL A 39 3.04 1.04 -0.53
CA VAL A 39 1.84 1.22 0.31
C VAL A 39 2.08 2.34 1.34
N ALA A 40 3.26 2.40 1.95
CA ALA A 40 3.63 3.47 2.88
C ALA A 40 3.66 4.85 2.21
N ALA A 41 4.17 4.94 0.97
CA ALA A 41 4.15 6.17 0.19
C ALA A 41 2.72 6.62 -0.14
N LEU A 42 1.84 5.69 -0.51
CA LEU A 42 0.42 5.97 -0.74
C LEU A 42 -0.26 6.51 0.52
N VAL A 43 -0.13 5.82 1.65
CA VAL A 43 -0.70 6.24 2.93
C VAL A 43 -0.17 7.61 3.32
N ARG A 44 1.14 7.84 3.19
CA ARG A 44 1.78 9.15 3.48
C ARG A 44 1.23 10.25 2.58
N ARG A 45 1.03 9.98 1.29
CA ARG A 45 0.48 10.95 0.34
C ARG A 45 -0.95 11.35 0.73
N ILE A 46 -1.82 10.39 1.02
CA ILE A 46 -3.20 10.68 1.42
C ILE A 46 -3.22 11.49 2.72
N ARG A 47 -2.40 11.09 3.70
CA ARG A 47 -2.26 11.75 5.01
C ARG A 47 -1.79 13.21 4.94
N ARG A 48 -1.14 13.63 3.86
CA ARG A 48 -0.77 15.06 3.68
C ARG A 48 -1.96 15.96 3.41
N HIS A 49 -3.08 15.38 2.96
CA HIS A 49 -4.25 16.14 2.52
C HIS A 49 -5.47 15.90 3.41
N ARG A 50 -5.55 14.74 4.09
CA ARG A 50 -6.62 14.42 5.04
C ARG A 50 -6.21 13.31 6.01
N ASP A 51 -6.92 13.20 7.12
CA ASP A 51 -6.80 12.05 8.01
C ASP A 51 -7.42 10.79 7.40
N LEU A 52 -6.81 9.66 7.75
CA LEU A 52 -7.28 8.32 7.40
C LEU A 52 -7.94 7.68 8.61
N VAL A 53 -9.13 7.15 8.39
CA VAL A 53 -9.83 6.31 9.36
C VAL A 53 -9.47 4.87 9.05
N CYS A 54 -8.71 4.23 9.94
CA CYS A 54 -8.41 2.80 9.84
C CYS A 54 -8.88 2.11 11.11
N LEU A 55 -9.53 0.96 10.95
CA LEU A 55 -9.92 0.15 12.09
C LEU A 55 -8.70 -0.58 12.68
N PRO A 56 -8.73 -0.92 13.98
CA PRO A 56 -7.66 -1.70 14.61
C PRO A 56 -7.38 -3.01 13.86
N SER A 57 -6.14 -3.50 13.94
CA SER A 57 -5.72 -4.73 13.28
C SER A 57 -6.55 -5.96 13.68
N SER A 58 -7.07 -5.98 14.92
CA SER A 58 -7.96 -7.04 15.44
C SER A 58 -9.39 -6.99 14.88
N CYS A 59 -9.79 -5.93 14.19
CA CYS A 59 -11.13 -5.80 13.65
C CYS A 59 -11.30 -6.59 12.34
N ASN A 60 -12.34 -7.40 12.23
CA ASN A 60 -12.64 -8.17 11.02
C ASN A 60 -13.38 -7.36 9.92
N ARG A 61 -13.68 -6.08 10.16
CA ARG A 61 -14.34 -5.20 9.19
C ARG A 61 -13.34 -4.22 8.60
N LEU A 62 -13.63 -3.72 7.40
CA LEU A 62 -12.90 -2.63 6.76
C LEU A 62 -13.74 -1.35 6.81
N SER A 63 -13.11 -0.24 7.20
CA SER A 63 -13.63 1.12 6.97
C SER A 63 -13.67 1.45 5.47
N ALA A 64 -14.29 2.58 5.13
CA ALA A 64 -14.34 3.08 3.76
C ALA A 64 -12.94 3.41 3.21
N ASP A 65 -12.11 4.13 3.99
CA ASP A 65 -10.74 4.46 3.60
C ASP A 65 -9.90 3.19 3.38
N GLU A 66 -9.97 2.21 4.29
CA GLU A 66 -9.25 0.94 4.14
C GLU A 66 -9.67 0.19 2.87
N ARG A 67 -10.97 0.17 2.57
CA ARG A 67 -11.49 -0.48 1.37
C ARG A 67 -11.00 0.23 0.11
N SER A 68 -11.08 1.56 0.07
CA SER A 68 -10.60 2.34 -1.08
C SER A 68 -9.10 2.20 -1.28
N ILE A 69 -8.30 2.18 -0.21
CA ILE A 69 -6.85 1.94 -0.31
C ILE A 69 -6.60 0.55 -0.90
N LEU A 70 -7.27 -0.48 -0.39
CA LEU A 70 -7.14 -1.84 -0.94
C LEU A 70 -7.53 -1.90 -2.41
N THR A 71 -8.65 -1.26 -2.80
CA THR A 71 -9.06 -1.15 -4.20
C THR A 71 -7.95 -0.54 -5.07
N VAL A 72 -7.32 0.56 -4.62
CA VAL A 72 -6.21 1.18 -5.37
C VAL A 72 -5.00 0.25 -5.45
N ILE A 73 -4.64 -0.42 -4.36
CA ILE A 73 -3.50 -1.36 -4.29
C ILE A 73 -3.70 -2.53 -5.28
N VAL A 74 -4.88 -3.15 -5.27
CA VAL A 74 -5.17 -4.31 -6.13
C VAL A 74 -5.53 -3.92 -7.57
N GLY A 75 -5.78 -2.64 -7.83
CA GLY A 75 -6.12 -2.11 -9.16
C GLY A 75 -7.60 -2.02 -9.48
N GLY A 76 -8.48 -2.35 -8.54
CA GLY A 76 -9.92 -2.45 -8.77
C GLY A 76 -10.31 -3.58 -9.73
N GLN A 77 -11.61 -3.87 -9.80
CA GLN A 77 -12.15 -4.82 -10.80
C GLN A 77 -12.37 -4.16 -12.16
N ASP A 78 -12.69 -2.87 -12.14
CA ASP A 78 -12.89 -2.03 -13.32
C ASP A 78 -12.44 -0.59 -13.03
N ASP A 79 -12.37 0.21 -14.09
CA ASP A 79 -11.95 1.62 -14.01
C ASP A 79 -12.88 2.46 -13.14
N ALA A 80 -14.18 2.15 -13.11
CA ALA A 80 -15.16 2.92 -12.34
C ALA A 80 -14.95 2.72 -10.83
N GLN A 81 -14.71 1.49 -10.40
CA GLN A 81 -14.39 1.16 -9.01
C GLN A 81 -13.07 1.79 -8.59
N LEU A 82 -12.06 1.74 -9.45
CA LEU A 82 -10.78 2.38 -9.18
C LEU A 82 -10.96 3.90 -9.06
N GLN A 83 -11.69 4.53 -9.98
CA GLN A 83 -11.98 5.97 -9.96
C GLN A 83 -12.76 6.39 -8.71
N GLN A 84 -13.76 5.62 -8.29
CA GLN A 84 -14.53 5.87 -7.07
C GLN A 84 -13.64 5.79 -5.82
N ALA A 85 -12.78 4.77 -5.73
CA ALA A 85 -11.83 4.64 -4.63
C ALA A 85 -10.82 5.80 -4.59
N GLY A 86 -10.35 6.21 -5.77
CA GLY A 86 -9.51 7.38 -5.95
C GLY A 86 -10.10 8.68 -5.43
N ALA A 87 -11.33 8.97 -5.88
CA ALA A 87 -12.08 10.15 -5.49
C ALA A 87 -12.31 10.17 -3.97
N HIS A 88 -12.65 9.03 -3.36
CA HIS A 88 -12.81 8.91 -1.92
C HIS A 88 -11.54 9.29 -1.13
N LEU A 89 -10.37 8.93 -1.67
CA LEU A 89 -9.07 9.19 -1.07
C LEU A 89 -8.49 10.57 -1.44
N GLY A 90 -9.19 11.36 -2.26
CA GLY A 90 -8.69 12.64 -2.77
C GLY A 90 -7.47 12.50 -3.69
N LEU A 91 -7.36 11.36 -4.38
CA LEU A 91 -6.29 11.10 -5.33
C LEU A 91 -6.74 11.43 -6.76
N ASP A 92 -5.81 11.97 -7.55
CA ASP A 92 -6.02 12.16 -8.99
C ASP A 92 -5.77 10.85 -9.75
N TRP A 93 -6.42 10.69 -10.90
CA TRP A 93 -6.33 9.48 -11.73
C TRP A 93 -4.87 9.10 -12.04
N ARG A 94 -4.04 10.08 -12.41
CA ARG A 94 -2.62 9.87 -12.72
C ARG A 94 -1.83 9.34 -11.51
N GLY A 95 -2.07 9.89 -10.32
CA GLY A 95 -1.43 9.42 -9.09
C GLY A 95 -1.85 8.01 -8.71
N MET A 96 -3.12 7.65 -8.92
CA MET A 96 -3.63 6.31 -8.62
C MET A 96 -3.07 5.25 -9.56
N SER A 97 -3.11 5.48 -10.87
CA SER A 97 -2.65 4.50 -11.86
C SER A 97 -1.16 4.19 -11.67
N ALA A 98 -0.34 5.22 -11.37
CA ALA A 98 1.08 5.04 -11.11
C ALA A 98 1.35 4.22 -9.84
N VAL A 99 0.64 4.50 -8.74
CA VAL A 99 0.82 3.75 -7.48
C VAL A 99 0.35 2.30 -7.63
N ALA A 100 -0.83 2.09 -8.23
CA ALA A 100 -1.36 0.75 -8.45
C ALA A 100 -0.44 -0.07 -9.35
N MET A 101 0.11 0.54 -10.41
CA MET A 101 1.08 -0.10 -11.29
C MET A 101 2.39 -0.43 -10.55
N ALA A 102 2.92 0.48 -9.75
CA ALA A 102 4.16 0.26 -9.00
C ALA A 102 4.01 -0.88 -7.97
N ILE A 103 2.89 -0.94 -7.25
CA ILE A 103 2.59 -2.02 -6.31
C ILE A 103 2.49 -3.36 -7.03
N ARG A 104 1.77 -3.42 -8.15
CA ARG A 104 1.67 -4.66 -8.95
C ARG A 104 3.02 -5.06 -9.53
N SER A 105 3.82 -4.12 -10.01
CA SER A 105 5.17 -4.38 -10.50
C SER A 105 6.04 -4.95 -9.39
N ALA A 106 5.98 -4.39 -8.18
CA ALA A 106 6.73 -4.88 -7.03
C ALA A 106 6.28 -6.29 -6.59
N ALA A 107 4.97 -6.56 -6.59
CA ALA A 107 4.42 -7.85 -6.22
C ALA A 107 4.75 -8.97 -7.23
N ASN A 108 4.97 -8.60 -8.50
CA ASN A 108 5.29 -9.53 -9.58
C ASN A 108 6.75 -9.44 -10.05
N ALA A 109 7.61 -8.68 -9.38
CA ALA A 109 9.01 -8.56 -9.76
C ALA A 109 9.71 -9.91 -9.58
N ASP A 110 10.47 -10.32 -10.60
CA ASP A 110 11.35 -11.47 -10.47
C ASP A 110 12.52 -11.10 -9.52
N PRO A 111 12.87 -11.99 -8.57
CA PRO A 111 13.94 -11.74 -7.59
C PRO A 111 15.34 -11.52 -8.21
N VAL A 112 15.54 -11.81 -9.49
CA VAL A 112 16.89 -12.00 -10.07
C VAL A 112 17.47 -10.78 -10.80
N VAL A 113 16.77 -9.65 -10.94
CA VAL A 113 17.34 -8.52 -11.69
C VAL A 113 17.51 -7.30 -10.79
N THR A 114 18.74 -7.07 -10.30
CA THR A 114 19.56 -5.85 -10.52
C THR A 114 20.79 -5.81 -9.59
N LEU A 115 21.89 -6.48 -9.96
CA LEU A 115 23.27 -6.06 -9.60
C LEU A 115 24.26 -6.64 -10.65
N SER A 116 24.12 -6.19 -11.90
CA SER A 116 25.18 -6.30 -12.91
C SER A 116 25.25 -5.00 -13.72
N ALA A 117 25.90 -3.99 -13.14
CA ALA A 117 26.51 -2.84 -13.83
C ALA A 117 27.11 -1.91 -12.74
N GLY A 118 28.40 -1.68 -12.61
CA GLY A 118 29.58 -2.19 -13.32
C GLY A 118 30.80 -1.94 -12.42
N GLU A 119 31.81 -2.78 -12.59
CA GLU A 119 33.19 -2.50 -12.17
C GLU A 119 33.89 -1.57 -13.17
#